data_AF-A0A945U7S7-F1
#
_entry.id   AF-A0A945U7S7-F1
#
_cell.length_a   1.000
_cell.length_b   1.000
_cell.length_c   1.000
_cell.angle_alpha   90.00
_cell.angle_beta   90.00
_cell.angle_gamma   90.00
#
_symmetry.space_group_name_H-M   'P 1'
#
loop_
_entity.id
_entity.type
_entity.pdbx_description
1 polymer ?
#
loop_
_entity_poly.entity_id
_entity_poly.type
_entity_poly.pdbx_seq_one_letter_code
_entity_poly.pdbx_strand_id
1 'polypeptide(L)'
;MKALCFCSVLVMGLLVSGCGGGDGEDVVEKSSFQMPVKENTWVRKEMVSKSKEDFFASVGKKGPEVAADAVLLAKLKSPAKLTVNTQAECVEQAEILDRRRIAVQKRGGAWHAYEKVAEAKPYSNYGMQLDSQTNRLVFSLKHLCINAHEFRLDGWGQSTVKSFESLGKEGFRKHFLFLGNAPADVEKWVRFSEYSIKHRGRKVAYSKIGETLARAKTMIDFYEGLSQSKIEGETSLKTFLTEGSSLLSVINESFTTDPQMVLALADEAMLPFEDLKGQM
;
A
#
# COMPACT_ATOMS: atom_id res chain seq x y z
N MET A 1 -23.94 -49.85 -67.84
CA MET A 1 -24.68 -49.08 -68.86
C MET A 1 -26.09 -48.84 -68.31
N LYS A 2 -26.51 -47.57 -68.15
CA LYS A 2 -27.89 -47.02 -68.06
C LYS A 2 -28.87 -47.70 -67.06
N ALA A 3 -29.19 -47.10 -65.90
CA ALA A 3 -30.12 -45.99 -65.66
C ALA A 3 -31.59 -46.28 -66.09
N LEU A 4 -32.49 -46.51 -65.13
CA LEU A 4 -33.60 -45.62 -64.69
C LEU A 4 -34.73 -46.38 -63.94
N CYS A 5 -35.23 -45.76 -62.87
CA CYS A 5 -36.63 -45.71 -62.38
C CYS A 5 -37.41 -47.00 -61.98
N PHE A 6 -37.87 -47.11 -60.73
CA PHE A 6 -39.22 -46.67 -60.28
C PHE A 6 -39.50 -47.00 -58.79
N CYS A 7 -40.46 -46.23 -58.25
CA CYS A 7 -41.05 -46.07 -56.93
C CYS A 7 -41.36 -47.28 -56.00
N SER A 8 -41.59 -46.90 -54.73
CA SER A 8 -42.69 -47.36 -53.83
C SER A 8 -42.48 -48.69 -53.08
N VAL A 9 -42.73 -48.89 -51.77
CA VAL A 9 -43.41 -48.14 -50.68
C VAL A 9 -43.14 -48.90 -49.34
N LEU A 10 -43.46 -48.25 -48.20
CA LEU A 10 -43.77 -48.78 -46.84
C LEU A 10 -42.64 -49.28 -45.91
N VAL A 11 -42.36 -48.54 -44.83
CA VAL A 11 -42.60 -49.00 -43.44
C VAL A 11 -43.04 -47.81 -42.57
N MET A 12 -43.99 -48.11 -41.70
CA MET A 12 -44.83 -47.27 -40.84
C MET A 12 -44.10 -46.29 -39.90
N GLY A 13 -44.76 -45.16 -39.67
CA GLY A 13 -44.54 -44.31 -38.52
C GLY A 13 -45.15 -44.88 -37.24
N LEU A 14 -44.53 -44.51 -36.12
CA LEU A 14 -45.13 -44.51 -34.79
C LEU A 14 -45.17 -43.07 -34.30
N LEU A 15 -46.37 -42.51 -34.25
CA LEU A 15 -46.71 -41.31 -33.48
C LEU A 15 -46.96 -41.73 -32.03
N VAL A 16 -46.30 -41.06 -31.09
CA VAL A 16 -46.80 -40.95 -29.71
C VAL A 16 -46.96 -39.46 -29.39
N SER A 17 -48.20 -39.14 -29.05
CA SER A 17 -48.76 -37.83 -28.74
C SER A 17 -48.30 -37.27 -27.40
N GLY A 18 -48.03 -35.96 -27.36
CA GLY A 18 -48.12 -35.13 -26.16
C GLY A 18 -48.78 -33.79 -26.53
N CYS A 19 -49.91 -33.49 -25.89
CA CYS A 19 -50.78 -32.30 -26.05
C CYS A 19 -49.98 -30.98 -26.17
N GLY A 20 -50.29 -30.02 -27.07
CA GLY A 20 -51.58 -29.38 -27.33
C GLY A 20 -51.91 -28.43 -26.17
N GLY A 21 -51.99 -27.10 -26.28
CA GLY A 21 -51.86 -26.12 -27.35
C GLY A 21 -52.20 -24.73 -26.74
N GLY A 22 -52.07 -23.65 -27.52
CA GLY A 22 -52.69 -22.35 -27.20
C GLY A 22 -51.74 -21.15 -27.31
N ASP A 23 -51.98 -20.33 -28.32
CA ASP A 23 -51.34 -19.04 -28.57
C ASP A 23 -51.64 -18.01 -27.46
N GLY A 24 -50.63 -17.26 -27.02
CA GLY A 24 -50.77 -16.13 -26.09
C GLY A 24 -49.40 -15.65 -25.59
N GLU A 25 -49.09 -14.37 -25.81
CA GLU A 25 -47.90 -13.70 -25.30
C GLU A 25 -47.76 -13.87 -23.78
N ASP A 26 -46.59 -14.29 -23.26
CA ASP A 26 -46.18 -13.98 -21.89
C ASP A 26 -44.66 -14.14 -21.69
N VAL A 27 -44.03 -12.98 -21.49
CA VAL A 27 -42.84 -12.65 -20.67
C VAL A 27 -41.78 -13.75 -20.46
N VAL A 28 -40.59 -13.52 -21.05
CA VAL A 28 -39.34 -14.22 -20.71
C VAL A 28 -39.01 -13.98 -19.23
N GLU A 29 -39.31 -14.96 -18.39
CA GLU A 29 -38.94 -14.98 -16.98
C GLU A 29 -37.42 -15.13 -16.85
N LYS A 30 -36.80 -14.21 -16.10
CA LYS A 30 -35.37 -14.25 -15.72
C LYS A 30 -35.06 -15.62 -15.12
N SER A 31 -34.27 -16.44 -15.83
CA SER A 31 -33.67 -17.63 -15.26
C SER A 31 -32.75 -17.21 -14.11
N SER A 32 -33.23 -17.37 -12.88
CA SER A 32 -32.47 -17.15 -11.66
C SER A 32 -31.37 -18.21 -11.58
N PHE A 33 -30.12 -17.76 -11.47
CA PHE A 33 -29.00 -18.63 -11.17
C PHE A 33 -29.21 -19.18 -9.74
N GLN A 34 -29.71 -20.40 -9.63
CA GLN A 34 -29.98 -21.04 -8.35
C GLN A 34 -28.67 -21.62 -7.81
N MET A 35 -28.14 -20.99 -6.75
CA MET A 35 -26.95 -21.51 -6.09
C MET A 35 -27.17 -22.94 -5.60
N PRO A 36 -26.16 -23.83 -5.72
CA PRO A 36 -26.27 -25.18 -5.19
C PRO A 36 -26.53 -25.14 -3.68
N VAL A 37 -27.42 -26.03 -3.23
CA VAL A 37 -27.79 -26.16 -1.81
C VAL A 37 -26.54 -26.50 -1.02
N LYS A 38 -26.20 -25.63 -0.07
CA LYS A 38 -25.00 -25.73 0.77
C LYS A 38 -25.06 -27.03 1.57
N GLU A 39 -24.19 -27.99 1.26
CA GLU A 39 -24.07 -29.22 2.03
C GLU A 39 -23.64 -28.92 3.47
N ASN A 40 -24.30 -29.57 4.43
CA ASN A 40 -24.04 -29.41 5.85
C ASN A 40 -22.78 -30.19 6.21
N THR A 41 -21.60 -29.61 6.04
CA THR A 41 -20.37 -30.16 6.64
C THR A 41 -20.54 -30.20 8.16
N TRP A 42 -20.34 -31.36 8.78
CA TRP A 42 -20.35 -31.60 10.23
C TRP A 42 -19.15 -30.93 10.92
N VAL A 43 -19.07 -29.62 10.83
CA VAL A 43 -18.15 -28.79 11.61
C VAL A 43 -18.89 -28.36 12.86
N ARG A 44 -18.29 -28.61 14.03
CA ARG A 44 -18.80 -28.14 15.32
C ARG A 44 -19.05 -26.63 15.24
N LYS A 45 -20.31 -26.21 15.19
CA LYS A 45 -20.69 -24.79 15.18
C LYS A 45 -20.63 -24.25 16.60
N GLU A 46 -19.44 -23.99 17.09
CA GLU A 46 -19.30 -23.10 18.25
C GLU A 46 -19.71 -21.69 17.80
N MET A 47 -20.82 -21.19 18.34
CA MET A 47 -21.25 -19.81 18.14
C MET A 47 -20.28 -18.93 18.93
N VAL A 48 -19.21 -18.48 18.26
CA VAL A 48 -18.31 -17.47 18.82
C VAL A 48 -19.03 -16.12 18.69
N SER A 49 -19.82 -15.74 19.69
CA SER A 49 -20.34 -14.37 19.79
C SER A 49 -19.25 -13.49 20.40
N LYS A 50 -18.32 -13.01 19.56
CA LYS A 50 -17.56 -11.80 19.93
C LYS A 50 -18.42 -10.62 19.54
N SER A 51 -18.82 -9.82 20.51
CA SER A 51 -19.55 -8.58 20.25
C SER A 51 -18.66 -7.63 19.43
N LYS A 52 -19.27 -6.65 18.73
CA LYS A 52 -18.52 -5.63 17.99
C LYS A 52 -17.58 -4.91 18.96
N GLU A 53 -18.07 -4.69 20.17
CA GLU A 53 -17.38 -4.14 21.33
C GLU A 53 -16.18 -5.01 21.75
N ASP A 54 -16.27 -6.35 21.73
CA ASP A 54 -15.12 -7.23 21.99
C ASP A 54 -14.06 -7.18 20.89
N PHE A 55 -14.48 -6.96 19.63
CA PHE A 55 -13.58 -6.77 18.50
C PHE A 55 -12.83 -5.43 18.60
N PHE A 56 -13.53 -4.38 19.07
CA PHE A 56 -12.98 -3.03 19.25
C PHE A 56 -12.46 -2.75 20.67
N ALA A 57 -12.59 -3.67 21.64
CA ALA A 57 -12.08 -3.51 23.01
C ALA A 57 -10.55 -3.41 23.08
N SER A 58 -9.87 -3.85 22.02
CA SER A 58 -8.43 -3.67 21.80
C SER A 58 -8.08 -2.40 21.02
N VAL A 59 -9.05 -1.81 20.31
CA VAL A 59 -8.89 -0.57 19.55
C VAL A 59 -8.88 0.60 20.54
N GLY A 60 -7.68 0.90 21.03
CA GLY A 60 -7.45 1.98 22.00
C GLY A 60 -6.60 1.58 23.21
N LYS A 61 -6.34 0.29 23.44
CA LYS A 61 -5.32 -0.12 24.40
C LYS A 61 -3.95 0.19 23.81
N LYS A 62 -3.38 1.33 24.19
CA LYS A 62 -1.94 1.60 23.96
C LYS A 62 -1.19 0.41 24.54
N GLY A 63 -0.40 -0.26 23.69
CA GLY A 63 0.48 -1.33 24.14
C GLY A 63 1.44 -0.83 25.21
N PRO A 64 2.11 -1.74 25.92
CA PRO A 64 3.05 -1.36 26.96
C PRO A 64 4.10 -0.39 26.40
N GLU A 65 4.25 0.77 27.05
CA GLU A 65 5.11 1.85 26.59
C GLU A 65 6.54 1.63 27.09
N VAL A 66 7.50 1.79 26.19
CA VAL A 66 8.93 1.64 26.49
C VAL A 66 9.62 2.98 26.26
N ALA A 67 10.23 3.53 27.29
CA ALA A 67 10.99 4.76 27.19
C ALA A 67 12.17 4.61 26.22
N ALA A 68 12.39 5.62 25.39
CA ALA A 68 13.53 5.69 24.49
C ALA A 68 14.81 6.08 25.25
N ASP A 69 15.95 5.58 24.79
CA ASP A 69 17.26 5.90 25.34
C ASP A 69 17.84 7.17 24.72
N ALA A 70 18.09 8.18 25.53
CA ALA A 70 18.54 9.50 25.06
C ALA A 70 19.90 9.45 24.34
N VAL A 71 20.80 8.54 24.74
CA VAL A 71 22.14 8.41 24.13
C VAL A 71 22.02 7.82 22.73
N LEU A 72 21.20 6.76 22.58
CA LEU A 72 20.91 6.14 21.30
C LEU A 72 20.16 7.10 20.36
N LEU A 73 19.20 7.86 20.87
CA LEU A 73 18.52 8.91 20.10
C LEU A 73 19.55 9.90 19.52
N ALA A 74 20.48 10.40 20.35
CA ALA A 74 21.52 11.32 19.89
C ALA A 74 22.44 10.68 18.84
N LYS A 75 22.79 9.40 19.01
CA LYS A 75 23.60 8.65 18.05
C LYS A 75 22.90 8.48 16.70
N LEU A 76 21.65 8.06 16.70
CA LEU A 76 20.86 7.84 15.48
C LEU A 76 20.55 9.15 14.72
N LYS A 77 20.45 10.26 15.46
CA LYS A 77 20.24 11.61 14.89
C LYS A 77 21.53 12.31 14.47
N SER A 78 22.69 11.72 14.75
CA SER A 78 23.97 12.37 14.48
C SER A 78 24.07 12.78 13.00
N PRO A 79 24.61 13.98 12.71
CA PRO A 79 24.78 14.43 11.34
C PRO A 79 25.64 13.44 10.55
N ALA A 80 25.08 12.91 9.48
CA ALA A 80 25.79 12.03 8.55
C ALA A 80 25.77 12.68 7.17
N LYS A 81 26.86 12.49 6.42
CA LYS A 81 26.99 13.02 5.06
C LYS A 81 27.27 11.89 4.09
N LEU A 82 26.53 11.90 2.99
CA LEU A 82 26.75 11.05 1.84
C LEU A 82 26.88 11.95 0.63
N THR A 83 27.96 11.79 -0.12
CA THR A 83 28.20 12.58 -1.33
C THR A 83 27.27 12.08 -2.43
N VAL A 84 26.20 12.83 -2.69
CA VAL A 84 25.23 12.57 -3.75
C VAL A 84 25.06 13.87 -4.54
N ASN A 85 25.38 13.85 -5.82
CA ASN A 85 25.34 15.01 -6.70
C ASN A 85 24.34 14.85 -7.84
N THR A 86 23.99 13.61 -8.18
CA THR A 86 23.11 13.31 -9.31
C THR A 86 21.88 12.49 -8.91
N GLN A 87 20.88 12.50 -9.79
CA GLN A 87 19.69 11.66 -9.65
C GLN A 87 20.03 10.18 -9.58
N ALA A 88 20.92 9.72 -10.47
CA ALA A 88 21.29 8.31 -10.57
C ALA A 88 21.96 7.84 -9.27
N GLU A 89 22.89 8.62 -8.73
CA GLU A 89 23.53 8.34 -7.43
C GLU A 89 22.50 8.30 -6.30
N CYS A 90 21.56 9.26 -6.27
CA CYS A 90 20.52 9.30 -5.24
C CYS A 90 19.65 8.04 -5.26
N VAL A 91 19.15 7.68 -6.45
CA VAL A 91 18.31 6.50 -6.65
C VAL A 91 19.09 5.22 -6.31
N GLU A 92 20.35 5.11 -6.73
CA GLU A 92 21.20 3.96 -6.41
C GLU A 92 21.36 3.78 -4.89
N GLN A 93 21.60 4.87 -4.16
CA GLN A 93 21.70 4.83 -2.70
C GLN A 93 20.37 4.43 -2.05
N ALA A 94 19.25 4.95 -2.54
CA ALA A 94 17.92 4.54 -2.07
C ALA A 94 17.66 3.04 -2.34
N GLU A 95 18.05 2.52 -3.52
CA GLU A 95 17.94 1.10 -3.88
C GLU A 95 18.82 0.19 -3.01
N ILE A 96 19.99 0.67 -2.58
CA ILE A 96 20.82 -0.06 -1.59
C ILE A 96 20.05 -0.20 -0.27
N LEU A 97 19.40 0.86 0.22
CA LEU A 97 18.57 0.80 1.42
C LEU A 97 17.36 -0.13 1.22
N ASP A 98 16.73 -0.06 0.05
CA ASP A 98 15.58 -0.88 -0.34
C ASP A 98 15.90 -2.38 -0.30
N ARG A 99 17.01 -2.79 -0.91
CA ARG A 99 17.47 -4.19 -0.91
C ARG A 99 17.72 -4.72 0.51
N ARG A 100 18.30 -3.90 1.38
CA ARG A 100 18.56 -4.28 2.78
C ARG A 100 17.27 -4.40 3.58
N ARG A 101 16.36 -3.45 3.41
CA ARG A 101 15.02 -3.47 3.97
C ARG A 101 14.25 -4.73 3.55
N ILE A 102 14.30 -5.10 2.26
CA ILE A 102 13.73 -6.36 1.75
C ILE A 102 14.39 -7.58 2.39
N ALA A 103 15.72 -7.58 2.54
CA ALA A 103 16.43 -8.70 3.15
C ALA A 103 15.97 -8.95 4.59
N VAL A 104 15.74 -7.89 5.38
CA VAL A 104 15.18 -8.00 6.73
C VAL A 104 13.74 -8.53 6.69
N GLN A 105 12.90 -8.01 5.80
CA GLN A 105 11.51 -8.47 5.65
C GLN A 105 11.40 -9.94 5.24
N LYS A 106 12.28 -10.42 4.34
CA LYS A 106 12.34 -11.84 3.96
C LYS A 106 12.65 -12.75 5.14
N ARG A 107 13.30 -12.25 6.18
CA ARG A 107 13.56 -12.96 7.45
C ARG A 107 12.41 -12.83 8.46
N GLY A 108 11.32 -12.16 8.12
CA GLY A 108 10.16 -11.92 8.98
C GLY A 108 10.08 -10.53 9.60
N GLY A 109 11.02 -9.62 9.27
CA GLY A 109 11.02 -8.25 9.81
C GLY A 109 11.47 -8.18 11.27
N ALA A 110 11.44 -6.96 11.83
CA ALA A 110 11.61 -6.77 13.27
C ALA A 110 10.42 -7.37 14.04
N TRP A 111 9.22 -7.35 13.47
CA TRP A 111 8.04 -7.98 14.10
C TRP A 111 8.29 -9.46 14.47
N HIS A 112 8.94 -10.24 13.60
CA HIS A 112 9.29 -11.62 13.91
C HIS A 112 10.21 -11.75 15.13
N ALA A 113 11.15 -10.82 15.34
CA ALA A 113 12.04 -10.84 16.51
C ALA A 113 11.26 -10.65 17.82
N TYR A 114 10.24 -9.79 17.82
CA TYR A 114 9.34 -9.61 18.98
C TYR A 114 8.45 -10.83 19.23
N GLU A 115 7.92 -11.45 18.17
CA GLU A 115 7.01 -12.60 18.29
C GLU A 115 7.72 -13.89 18.74
N LYS A 116 9.03 -14.00 18.51
CA LYS A 116 9.81 -15.20 18.81
C LYS A 116 9.96 -15.48 20.32
N VAL A 117 9.92 -14.44 21.15
CA VAL A 117 10.16 -14.52 22.60
C VAL A 117 8.90 -14.14 23.36
N ALA A 118 8.44 -15.01 24.27
CA ALA A 118 7.15 -14.85 24.94
C ALA A 118 7.04 -13.54 25.71
N GLU A 119 8.14 -13.11 26.32
CA GLU A 119 8.25 -11.88 27.10
C GLU A 119 8.31 -10.62 26.22
N ALA A 120 8.77 -10.73 24.98
CA ALA A 120 8.81 -9.62 24.02
C ALA A 120 7.49 -9.46 23.25
N LYS A 121 6.71 -10.53 23.11
CA LYS A 121 5.44 -10.58 22.37
C LYS A 121 4.38 -9.54 22.77
N PRO A 122 4.23 -9.12 24.03
CA PRO A 122 3.34 -8.00 24.37
C PRO A 122 3.72 -6.67 23.70
N TYR A 123 4.96 -6.54 23.21
CA TYR A 123 5.52 -5.35 22.57
C TYR A 123 5.58 -5.46 21.03
N SER A 124 5.02 -6.51 20.42
CA SER A 124 5.11 -6.75 18.97
C SER A 124 4.62 -5.60 18.09
N ASN A 125 3.75 -4.73 18.61
CA ASN A 125 3.34 -3.52 17.91
C ASN A 125 4.53 -2.60 17.58
N TYR A 126 5.59 -2.58 18.40
CA TYR A 126 6.83 -1.88 18.05
C TYR A 126 7.49 -2.49 16.83
N GLY A 127 7.62 -3.81 16.77
CA GLY A 127 8.18 -4.51 15.61
C GLY A 127 7.38 -4.26 14.33
N MET A 128 6.04 -4.34 14.41
CA MET A 128 5.17 -4.06 13.26
C MET A 128 5.26 -2.60 12.80
N GLN A 129 5.30 -1.65 13.73
CA GLN A 129 5.49 -0.24 13.39
C GLN A 129 6.87 0.03 12.81
N LEU A 130 7.93 -0.57 13.36
CA LEU A 130 9.28 -0.47 12.80
C LEU A 130 9.32 -0.96 11.35
N ASP A 131 8.72 -2.10 11.06
CA ASP A 131 8.64 -2.64 9.70
C ASP A 131 7.90 -1.67 8.77
N SER A 132 6.73 -1.16 9.18
CA SER A 132 5.92 -0.24 8.39
C SER A 132 6.60 1.13 8.16
N GLN A 133 7.14 1.74 9.21
CA GLN A 133 7.76 3.06 9.12
C GLN A 133 9.12 3.01 8.41
N THR A 134 9.86 1.90 8.54
CA THR A 134 11.08 1.67 7.76
C THR A 134 10.78 1.56 6.27
N ASN A 135 9.68 0.88 5.89
CA ASN A 135 9.24 0.84 4.50
C ASN A 135 8.95 2.23 3.98
N ARG A 136 8.12 2.98 4.72
CA ARG A 136 7.74 4.34 4.37
C ARG A 136 8.97 5.22 4.19
N LEU A 137 9.90 5.22 5.15
CA LEU A 137 11.16 5.96 5.07
C LEU A 137 11.91 5.71 3.76
N VAL A 138 12.12 4.44 3.39
CA VAL A 138 12.88 4.08 2.19
C VAL A 138 12.13 4.44 0.90
N PHE A 139 10.83 4.16 0.83
CA PHE A 139 10.03 4.48 -0.35
C PHE A 139 9.90 5.99 -0.57
N SER A 140 9.66 6.77 0.49
CA SER A 140 9.64 8.23 0.42
C SER A 140 10.97 8.79 -0.07
N LEU A 141 12.11 8.22 0.38
CA LEU A 141 13.43 8.67 -0.08
C LEU A 141 13.68 8.36 -1.55
N LYS A 142 13.31 7.17 -2.01
CA LYS A 142 13.39 6.79 -3.43
C LYS A 142 12.51 7.71 -4.27
N HIS A 143 11.28 7.97 -3.83
CA HIS A 143 10.37 8.90 -4.50
C HIS A 143 10.95 10.30 -4.58
N LEU A 144 11.54 10.80 -3.49
CA LEU A 144 12.18 12.11 -3.47
C LEU A 144 13.39 12.19 -4.41
N CYS A 145 14.23 11.15 -4.46
CA CYS A 145 15.35 11.08 -5.40
C CYS A 145 14.89 11.22 -6.86
N ILE A 146 13.77 10.58 -7.23
CA ILE A 146 13.22 10.63 -8.58
C ILE A 146 12.64 12.02 -8.89
N ASN A 147 12.05 12.68 -7.89
CA ASN A 147 11.30 13.92 -8.06
C ASN A 147 12.06 15.18 -7.60
N ALA A 148 13.33 15.08 -7.26
CA ALA A 148 14.09 16.17 -6.64
C ALA A 148 14.04 17.50 -7.43
N HIS A 149 14.03 17.42 -8.77
CA HIS A 149 14.07 18.59 -9.67
C HIS A 149 12.73 18.92 -10.36
N GLU A 150 11.71 18.09 -10.17
CA GLU A 150 10.34 18.35 -10.61
C GLU A 150 9.43 17.29 -9.99
N PHE A 151 8.19 17.66 -9.68
CA PHE A 151 7.17 16.66 -9.38
C PHE A 151 6.77 15.97 -10.69
N ARG A 152 7.38 14.82 -10.98
CA ARG A 152 7.23 14.11 -12.25
C ARG A 152 5.82 13.56 -12.35
N LEU A 153 5.16 13.94 -13.44
CA LEU A 153 3.82 13.47 -13.77
C LEU A 153 3.91 12.48 -14.93
N ASP A 154 3.32 11.31 -14.75
CA ASP A 154 3.11 10.33 -15.80
C ASP A 154 1.62 10.03 -16.00
N GLY A 155 1.32 9.30 -17.07
CA GLY A 155 0.00 8.73 -17.38
C GLY A 155 -1.18 9.68 -17.11
N TRP A 156 -2.03 9.26 -16.17
CA TRP A 156 -3.22 10.01 -15.78
C TRP A 156 -2.86 11.33 -15.10
N GLY A 157 -1.85 11.35 -14.22
CA GLY A 157 -1.43 12.56 -13.52
C GLY A 157 -1.08 13.68 -14.50
N GLN A 158 -0.30 13.36 -15.53
CA GLN A 158 0.04 14.32 -16.58
C GLN A 158 -1.19 14.80 -17.36
N SER A 159 -2.09 13.88 -17.70
CA SER A 159 -3.31 14.18 -18.46
C SER A 159 -4.27 15.09 -17.68
N THR A 160 -4.42 14.85 -16.38
CA THR A 160 -5.26 15.64 -15.48
C THR A 160 -4.74 17.05 -15.34
N VAL A 161 -3.44 17.23 -15.14
CA VAL A 161 -2.87 18.58 -15.02
C VAL A 161 -2.99 19.32 -16.35
N LYS A 162 -2.77 18.66 -17.49
CA LYS A 162 -3.02 19.27 -18.81
C LYS A 162 -4.48 19.72 -18.99
N SER A 163 -5.43 18.88 -18.60
CA SER A 163 -6.86 19.23 -18.63
C SER A 163 -7.17 20.40 -17.70
N PHE A 164 -6.57 20.44 -16.51
CA PHE A 164 -6.73 21.54 -15.56
C PHE A 164 -6.22 22.87 -16.11
N GLU A 165 -5.05 22.86 -16.74
CA GLU A 165 -4.48 24.06 -17.38
C GLU A 165 -5.30 24.52 -18.59
N SER A 166 -5.81 23.58 -19.40
CA SER A 166 -6.60 23.89 -20.59
C SER A 166 -7.99 24.43 -20.26
N LEU A 167 -8.66 23.86 -19.25
CA LEU A 167 -10.04 24.19 -18.92
C LEU A 167 -10.14 25.31 -17.88
N GLY A 168 -9.04 25.57 -17.16
CA GLY A 168 -9.06 26.36 -15.93
C GLY A 168 -9.80 25.64 -14.80
N LYS A 169 -9.64 26.14 -13.56
CA LYS A 169 -10.19 25.50 -12.35
C LYS A 169 -11.70 25.24 -12.42
N GLU A 170 -12.49 26.24 -12.82
CA GLU A 170 -13.95 26.12 -12.90
C GLU A 170 -14.41 25.24 -14.08
N GLY A 171 -13.73 25.34 -15.23
CA GLY A 171 -14.03 24.48 -16.38
C GLY A 171 -13.71 23.02 -16.10
N PHE A 172 -12.58 22.75 -15.43
CA PHE A 172 -12.18 21.43 -15.00
C PHE A 172 -13.22 20.79 -14.06
N ARG A 173 -13.66 21.54 -13.04
CA ARG A 173 -14.72 21.08 -12.11
C ARG A 173 -15.99 20.70 -12.85
N LYS A 174 -16.51 21.62 -13.67
CA LYS A 174 -17.74 21.39 -14.44
C LYS A 174 -17.62 20.18 -15.36
N HIS A 175 -16.48 20.04 -16.04
CA HIS A 175 -16.22 18.93 -16.94
C HIS A 175 -16.31 17.58 -16.21
N PHE A 176 -15.55 17.39 -15.13
CA PHE A 176 -15.53 16.11 -14.44
C PHE A 176 -16.80 15.81 -13.63
N LEU A 177 -17.48 16.84 -13.10
CA LEU A 177 -18.81 16.66 -12.49
C LEU A 177 -19.86 16.26 -13.53
N PHE A 178 -19.83 16.85 -14.72
CA PHE A 178 -20.73 16.46 -15.82
C PHE A 178 -20.51 15.01 -16.27
N LEU A 179 -19.26 14.52 -16.24
CA LEU A 179 -18.93 13.11 -16.46
C LEU A 179 -19.36 12.17 -15.32
N GLY A 180 -20.00 12.67 -14.27
CA GLY A 180 -20.53 11.88 -13.16
C GLY A 180 -19.53 11.58 -12.04
N ASN A 181 -18.37 12.25 -12.00
CA ASN A 181 -17.38 12.03 -10.94
C ASN A 181 -17.85 12.64 -9.61
N ALA A 182 -17.49 12.00 -8.50
CA ALA A 182 -17.85 12.47 -7.17
C ALA A 182 -17.19 13.84 -6.88
N PRO A 183 -17.92 14.83 -6.33
CA PRO A 183 -17.36 16.16 -6.06
C PRO A 183 -16.10 16.14 -5.19
N ALA A 184 -16.04 15.23 -4.21
CA ALA A 184 -14.88 15.10 -3.33
C ALA A 184 -13.61 14.69 -4.09
N ASP A 185 -13.72 13.80 -5.08
CA ASP A 185 -12.59 13.35 -5.88
C ASP A 185 -12.16 14.41 -6.89
N VAL A 186 -13.11 15.12 -7.48
CA VAL A 186 -12.82 16.28 -8.35
C VAL A 186 -12.02 17.34 -7.59
N GLU A 187 -12.36 17.63 -6.33
CA GLU A 187 -11.58 18.56 -5.51
C GLU A 187 -10.18 18.04 -5.16
N LYS A 188 -10.00 16.72 -4.95
CA LYS A 188 -8.66 16.14 -4.80
C LYS A 188 -7.83 16.36 -6.06
N TRP A 189 -8.41 16.16 -7.24
CA TRP A 189 -7.73 16.35 -8.52
C TRP A 189 -7.38 17.82 -8.81
N VAL A 190 -8.24 18.74 -8.41
CA VAL A 190 -7.96 20.19 -8.44
C VAL A 190 -6.75 20.51 -7.56
N ARG A 191 -6.74 20.06 -6.30
CA ARG A 191 -5.61 20.30 -5.38
C ARG A 191 -4.32 19.69 -5.88
N PHE A 192 -4.38 18.46 -6.38
CA PHE A 192 -3.24 17.79 -7.01
C PHE A 192 -2.70 18.57 -8.19
N SER A 193 -3.57 19.10 -9.05
CA SER A 193 -3.16 19.86 -10.23
C SER A 193 -2.50 21.18 -9.85
N GLU A 194 -3.10 21.92 -8.91
CA GLU A 194 -2.52 23.16 -8.35
C GLU A 194 -1.15 22.89 -7.71
N TYR A 195 -1.04 21.83 -6.91
CA TYR A 195 0.21 21.41 -6.28
C TYR A 195 1.27 21.07 -7.31
N SER A 196 0.91 20.26 -8.30
CA SER A 196 1.83 19.80 -9.35
C SER A 196 2.38 20.98 -10.14
N ILE A 197 1.51 21.89 -10.59
CA ILE A 197 1.91 23.10 -11.33
C ILE A 197 2.88 23.95 -10.49
N LYS A 198 2.56 24.18 -9.20
CA LYS A 198 3.40 24.94 -8.28
C LYS A 198 4.81 24.34 -8.12
N HIS A 199 4.94 23.02 -8.19
CA HIS A 199 6.21 22.30 -7.95
C HIS A 199 6.93 21.81 -9.20
N ARG A 200 6.45 22.13 -10.42
CA ARG A 200 7.15 21.82 -11.68
C ARG A 200 8.58 22.36 -11.75
N GLY A 201 8.84 23.51 -11.12
CA GLY A 201 10.17 24.14 -11.09
C GLY A 201 10.99 23.87 -9.82
N ARG A 202 10.54 22.95 -8.95
CA ARG A 202 11.22 22.65 -7.67
C ARG A 202 12.66 22.18 -7.93
N LYS A 203 13.65 22.68 -7.21
CA LYS A 203 15.03 22.18 -7.28
C LYS A 203 15.58 21.87 -5.89
N VAL A 204 15.42 20.62 -5.46
CA VAL A 204 16.07 20.11 -4.26
C VAL A 204 17.47 19.67 -4.62
N ALA A 205 18.49 20.22 -3.95
CA ALA A 205 19.86 19.80 -4.15
C ALA A 205 20.07 18.35 -3.67
N TYR A 206 20.63 17.50 -4.52
CA TYR A 206 20.93 16.10 -4.18
C TYR A 206 21.83 15.95 -2.96
N SER A 207 22.71 16.92 -2.69
CA SER A 207 23.53 16.92 -1.47
C SER A 207 22.70 16.97 -0.19
N LYS A 208 21.58 17.69 -0.18
CA LYS A 208 20.64 17.72 0.95
C LYS A 208 19.91 16.40 1.12
N ILE A 209 19.52 15.76 0.00
CA ILE A 209 18.92 14.42 0.03
C ILE A 209 19.95 13.38 0.50
N GLY A 210 21.22 13.55 0.13
CA GLY A 210 22.34 12.73 0.58
C GLY A 210 22.50 12.74 2.10
N GLU A 211 22.31 13.88 2.78
CA GLU A 211 22.32 13.94 4.25
C GLU A 211 21.18 13.11 4.87
N THR A 212 19.98 13.17 4.28
CA THR A 212 18.84 12.35 4.73
C THR A 212 19.07 10.86 4.46
N LEU A 213 19.61 10.50 3.28
CA LEU A 213 19.99 9.13 2.94
C LEU A 213 21.04 8.59 3.91
N ALA A 214 22.02 9.40 4.31
CA ALA A 214 23.04 9.02 5.27
C ALA A 214 22.45 8.70 6.64
N ARG A 215 21.52 9.52 7.13
CA ARG A 215 20.77 9.26 8.38
C ARG A 215 19.90 8.01 8.25
N ALA A 216 19.19 7.86 7.14
CA ALA A 216 18.38 6.67 6.86
C ALA A 216 19.22 5.41 6.84
N LYS A 217 20.42 5.45 6.25
CA LYS A 217 21.37 4.32 6.29
C LYS A 217 21.66 3.88 7.72
N THR A 218 21.97 4.82 8.62
CA THR A 218 22.22 4.51 10.05
C THR A 218 20.99 3.86 10.70
N MET A 219 19.79 4.34 10.40
CA MET A 219 18.54 3.76 10.90
C MET A 219 18.29 2.35 10.36
N ILE A 220 18.54 2.10 9.07
CA ILE A 220 18.42 0.79 8.43
C ILE A 220 19.48 -0.20 8.95
N ASP A 221 20.71 0.28 9.16
CA ASP A 221 21.79 -0.50 9.81
C ASP A 221 21.34 -1.00 11.19
N PHE A 222 20.74 -0.10 11.98
CA PHE A 222 20.26 -0.41 13.31
C PHE A 222 19.04 -1.36 13.28
N TYR A 223 18.08 -1.10 12.40
CA TYR A 223 16.91 -1.94 12.17
C TYR A 223 17.29 -3.37 11.79
N GLU A 224 18.26 -3.52 10.88
CA GLU A 224 18.78 -4.83 10.48
C GLU A 224 19.42 -5.58 11.65
N GLY A 225 20.21 -4.88 12.48
CA GLY A 225 20.78 -5.44 13.70
C GLY A 225 19.70 -5.89 14.69
N LEU A 226 18.73 -5.02 14.95
CA LEU A 226 17.62 -5.29 15.87
C LEU A 226 16.81 -6.53 15.44
N SER A 227 16.54 -6.68 14.14
CA SER A 227 15.81 -7.85 13.62
C SER A 227 16.52 -9.19 13.85
N GLN A 228 17.82 -9.15 14.15
CA GLN A 228 18.67 -10.33 14.37
C GLN A 228 19.08 -10.48 15.83
N SER A 229 18.64 -9.58 16.71
CA SER A 229 19.01 -9.60 18.12
C SER A 229 18.58 -10.91 18.79
N LYS A 230 19.50 -11.46 19.59
CA LYS A 230 19.20 -12.58 20.48
C LYS A 230 18.77 -12.03 21.83
N ILE A 231 17.61 -12.47 22.29
CA ILE A 231 17.06 -12.08 23.58
C ILE A 231 17.23 -13.28 24.52
N GLU A 232 18.20 -13.15 25.42
CA GLU A 232 18.59 -14.13 26.42
C GLU A 232 18.54 -13.45 27.80
N GLY A 233 17.45 -13.68 28.54
CA GLY A 233 17.22 -13.10 29.86
C GLY A 233 16.71 -11.65 29.88
N GLU A 234 16.48 -11.14 31.09
CA GLU A 234 15.78 -9.87 31.33
C GLU A 234 16.57 -8.65 30.83
N THR A 235 17.89 -8.63 31.02
CA THR A 235 18.73 -7.49 30.62
C THR A 235 18.73 -7.29 29.11
N SER A 236 18.89 -8.36 28.33
CA SER A 236 18.88 -8.28 26.86
C SER A 236 17.49 -7.98 26.33
N LEU A 237 16.42 -8.46 26.98
CA LEU A 237 15.04 -8.08 26.67
C LEU A 237 14.84 -6.57 26.86
N LYS A 238 15.23 -6.03 28.01
CA LYS A 238 15.09 -4.59 28.28
C LYS A 238 15.85 -3.76 27.25
N THR A 239 17.09 -4.13 26.93
CA THR A 239 17.86 -3.48 25.88
C THR A 239 17.15 -3.54 24.53
N PHE A 240 16.73 -4.73 24.08
CA PHE A 240 16.01 -4.92 22.83
C PHE A 240 14.75 -4.04 22.72
N LEU A 241 13.96 -3.98 23.79
CA LEU A 241 12.74 -3.18 23.84
C LEU A 241 13.06 -1.67 23.75
N THR A 242 14.04 -1.19 24.51
CA THR A 242 14.48 0.21 24.51
C THR A 242 15.12 0.61 23.18
N GLU A 243 15.91 -0.26 22.57
CA GLU A 243 16.50 -0.04 21.25
C GLU A 243 15.43 0.08 20.17
N GLY A 244 14.44 -0.81 20.18
CA GLY A 244 13.32 -0.77 19.24
C GLY A 244 12.44 0.46 19.40
N SER A 245 12.12 0.87 20.65
CA SER A 245 11.35 2.10 20.89
C SER A 245 12.11 3.36 20.47
N SER A 246 13.43 3.39 20.72
CA SER A 246 14.30 4.51 20.34
C SER A 246 14.39 4.65 18.82
N LEU A 247 14.62 3.55 18.10
CA LEU A 247 14.66 3.57 16.64
C LEU A 247 13.33 4.04 16.06
N LEU A 248 12.21 3.51 16.54
CA LEU A 248 10.89 3.91 16.08
C LEU A 248 10.64 5.41 16.30
N SER A 249 11.04 5.93 17.46
CA SER A 249 10.94 7.35 17.78
C SER A 249 11.72 8.21 16.78
N VAL A 250 12.96 7.84 16.44
CA VAL A 250 13.79 8.62 15.50
C VAL A 250 13.22 8.57 14.09
N ILE A 251 12.76 7.41 13.63
CA ILE A 251 12.13 7.30 12.30
C ILE A 251 10.89 8.19 12.25
N ASN A 252 10.01 8.11 13.26
CA ASN A 252 8.79 8.92 13.29
C ASN A 252 9.07 10.42 13.36
N GLU A 253 10.06 10.82 14.16
CA GLU A 253 10.48 12.22 14.25
C GLU A 253 11.08 12.72 12.93
N SER A 254 11.76 11.88 12.16
CA SER A 254 12.30 12.26 10.85
C SER A 254 11.20 12.71 9.88
N PHE A 255 10.00 12.11 9.95
CA PHE A 255 8.87 12.47 9.10
C PHE A 255 8.30 13.87 9.36
N THR A 256 8.65 14.51 10.48
CA THR A 256 8.19 15.85 10.83
C THR A 256 9.32 16.87 10.93
N THR A 257 10.54 16.43 11.20
CA THR A 257 11.69 17.31 11.46
C THR A 257 12.67 17.37 10.28
N ASP A 258 12.77 16.33 9.46
CA ASP A 258 13.64 16.33 8.28
C ASP A 258 12.92 17.00 7.10
N PRO A 259 13.39 18.16 6.60
CA PRO A 259 12.71 18.87 5.54
C PRO A 259 12.54 18.05 4.26
N GLN A 260 13.47 17.13 3.98
CA GLN A 260 13.41 16.27 2.79
C GLN A 260 12.34 15.19 2.95
N MET A 261 12.23 14.62 4.14
CA MET A 261 11.16 13.65 4.44
C MET A 261 9.79 14.31 4.43
N VAL A 262 9.65 15.48 5.07
CA VAL A 262 8.40 16.25 5.08
C VAL A 262 7.94 16.54 3.64
N LEU A 263 8.89 16.89 2.77
CA LEU A 263 8.62 17.15 1.38
C LEU A 263 8.20 15.89 0.61
N ALA A 264 8.88 14.76 0.82
CA ALA A 264 8.50 13.49 0.22
C ALA A 264 7.08 13.06 0.64
N LEU A 265 6.73 13.25 1.91
CA LEU A 265 5.39 12.93 2.41
C LEU A 265 4.31 13.89 1.89
N ALA A 266 4.67 15.15 1.65
CA ALA A 266 3.77 16.09 0.99
C ALA A 266 3.51 15.72 -0.47
N ASP A 267 4.55 15.27 -1.18
CA ASP A 267 4.46 14.72 -2.54
C ASP A 267 3.51 13.50 -2.56
N GLU A 268 3.70 12.53 -1.64
CA GLU A 268 2.84 11.34 -1.50
C GLU A 268 1.38 11.67 -1.18
N ALA A 269 1.13 12.59 -0.25
CA ALA A 269 -0.22 12.97 0.17
C ALA A 269 -1.04 13.64 -0.94
N MET A 270 -0.38 14.15 -1.98
CA MET A 270 -1.03 14.78 -3.12
C MET A 270 -1.39 13.78 -4.22
N LEU A 271 -0.79 12.59 -4.24
CA LEU A 271 -1.14 11.55 -5.21
C LEU A 271 -2.61 11.16 -5.04
N PRO A 272 -3.50 11.44 -6.00
CA PRO A 272 -4.94 11.26 -5.82
C PRO A 272 -5.40 9.79 -5.78
N PHE A 273 -4.47 8.85 -5.85
CA PHE A 273 -4.74 7.44 -6.15
C PHE A 273 -4.08 6.52 -5.13
N GLU A 274 -4.91 5.77 -4.42
CA GLU A 274 -4.46 4.65 -3.59
C GLU A 274 -3.96 3.46 -4.44
N ASP A 275 -4.21 3.47 -5.76
CA ASP A 275 -4.05 2.31 -6.66
C ASP A 275 -2.85 2.34 -7.62
N LEU A 276 -1.98 3.36 -7.60
CA LEU A 276 -0.70 3.31 -8.32
C LEU A 276 0.34 2.47 -7.56
N LYS A 277 0.01 1.19 -7.31
CA LYS A 277 0.92 0.16 -6.80
C LYS A 277 1.95 -0.30 -7.84
N GLY A 278 1.98 0.29 -9.03
CA GLY A 278 2.75 -0.20 -10.16
C GLY A 278 4.09 0.48 -10.43
N GLN A 279 4.30 1.73 -9.99
CA GLN A 279 5.51 2.51 -10.32
C GLN A 279 5.91 3.50 -9.20
N MET A 280 5.81 3.07 -7.94
CA MET A 280 6.57 3.68 -6.84
C MET A 280 7.83 2.87 -6.56
#